data_AF-A0A327JAM9-F1
#
_entry.id   AF-A0A327JAM9-F1
#
_cell.length_a   1.000
_cell.length_b   1.000
_cell.length_c   1.000
_cell.angle_alpha   90.00
_cell.angle_beta   90.00
_cell.angle_gamma   90.00
#
_symmetry.space_group_name_H-M   'P 1'
#
loop_
_entity.id
_entity.type
_entity.pdbx_description
1 polymer ?
#
loop_
_entity_poly.entity_id
_entity_poly.type
_entity_poly.pdbx_seq_one_letter_code
_entity_poly.pdbx_strand_id
1 'polypeptide(L)'
;MKNAYLKFNAFTLAEMLVVLFVIGVISMMTIPTVVKVNKERAISDLLSENYKKIELALVIDKISNFDVTDFGFSALNKPYRADEFTEILRKKMKVLNYCKPSESSCGFESQTLRGYKLRMMNGSSMLINDDFRGDYDPVDNTNRILGATYIDVDGPNGSNTAGRDQFGFYTTQKGLIPMGGPKDRLVPFSDCISQQGLSFACSAWVLLNKNMDYKNCPNVINWDDKTTCN
;
A
#
# COMPACT_ATOMS: atom_id res chain seq x y z
N MET A 1 -24.49 67.99 -13.89
CA MET A 1 -23.71 66.78 -13.56
C MET A 1 -23.67 65.91 -14.81
N LYS A 2 -22.49 65.67 -15.39
CA LYS A 2 -22.34 64.82 -16.59
C LYS A 2 -22.26 63.37 -16.12
N ASN A 3 -23.27 62.56 -16.42
CA ASN A 3 -23.22 61.12 -16.21
C ASN A 3 -22.28 60.51 -17.26
N ALA A 4 -21.12 60.04 -16.83
CA ALA A 4 -20.21 59.26 -17.65
C ALA A 4 -20.78 57.84 -17.77
N TYR A 5 -21.26 57.48 -18.96
CA TYR A 5 -21.68 56.12 -19.26
C TYR A 5 -20.44 55.28 -19.54
N LEU A 6 -20.11 54.35 -18.63
CA LEU A 6 -19.12 53.31 -18.85
C LEU A 6 -19.63 52.37 -19.96
N LYS A 7 -18.95 52.40 -21.11
CA LYS A 7 -19.23 51.51 -22.24
C LYS A 7 -18.67 50.12 -21.88
N PHE A 8 -19.52 49.21 -21.42
CA PHE A 8 -19.12 47.82 -21.22
C PHE A 8 -19.11 47.12 -22.59
N ASN A 9 -17.93 46.77 -23.06
CA ASN A 9 -17.79 45.86 -24.19
C ASN A 9 -18.27 44.48 -23.72
N ALA A 10 -19.47 44.08 -24.14
CA ALA A 10 -19.98 42.74 -23.88
C ALA A 10 -19.25 41.73 -24.80
N PHE A 11 -18.88 40.58 -24.25
CA PHE A 11 -18.29 39.49 -25.02
C PHE A 11 -19.28 38.99 -26.08
N THR A 12 -18.78 38.68 -27.27
CA THR A 12 -19.62 38.12 -28.34
C THR A 12 -19.94 36.65 -28.05
N LEU A 13 -21.07 36.16 -28.57
CA LEU A 13 -21.43 34.73 -28.45
C LEU A 13 -20.34 33.82 -29.03
N ALA A 14 -19.72 34.22 -30.15
CA ALA A 14 -18.65 33.47 -30.79
C ALA A 14 -17.40 33.38 -29.90
N GLU A 15 -17.04 34.48 -29.22
CA GLU A 15 -15.91 34.52 -28.29
C GLU A 15 -16.14 33.58 -27.10
N MET A 16 -17.34 33.59 -26.52
CA MET A 16 -17.70 32.67 -25.43
C MET A 16 -17.71 31.20 -25.89
N LEU A 17 -18.15 30.90 -27.12
CA LEU A 17 -18.13 29.55 -27.69
C LEU A 17 -16.71 29.01 -27.87
N VAL A 18 -15.78 29.84 -28.36
CA VAL A 18 -14.37 29.46 -28.51
C VAL A 18 -13.75 29.20 -27.14
N VAL A 19 -14.01 30.05 -26.15
CA VAL A 19 -13.50 29.87 -24.78
C VAL A 19 -14.03 28.58 -24.15
N LEU A 20 -15.33 28.31 -24.25
CA LEU A 20 -15.92 27.08 -23.72
C LEU A 20 -15.41 25.83 -24.44
N PHE A 21 -15.21 25.90 -25.77
CA PHE A 21 -14.59 24.82 -26.54
C PHE A 21 -13.15 24.54 -26.07
N VAL A 22 -12.32 25.57 -25.95
CA VAL A 22 -10.93 25.43 -25.50
C VAL A 22 -10.85 24.87 -24.08
N ILE A 23 -11.65 25.40 -23.14
CA ILE A 23 -11.71 24.88 -21.76
C ILE A 23 -12.22 23.43 -21.75
N GLY A 24 -13.20 23.09 -22.59
CA GLY A 24 -13.73 21.73 -22.71
C GLY A 24 -12.67 20.73 -23.18
N VAL A 25 -11.91 21.08 -24.23
CA VAL A 25 -10.82 20.24 -24.75
C VAL A 25 -9.71 20.06 -23.70
N ILE A 26 -9.27 21.15 -23.07
CA ILE A 26 -8.22 21.09 -22.04
C ILE A 26 -8.68 20.27 -20.82
N SER A 27 -9.92 20.44 -20.39
CA SER A 27 -10.49 19.69 -19.25
C SER A 27 -10.58 18.19 -19.56
N MET A 28 -10.97 17.83 -20.78
CA MET A 28 -11.01 16.42 -21.21
C MET A 28 -9.64 15.74 -21.14
N MET A 29 -8.57 16.47 -21.45
CA MET A 29 -7.20 15.94 -21.38
C MET A 29 -6.64 15.89 -19.95
N THR A 30 -7.04 16.82 -19.08
CA THR A 30 -6.45 16.96 -17.74
C THR A 30 -7.20 16.21 -16.63
N ILE A 31 -8.53 16.09 -16.71
CA ILE A 31 -9.36 15.45 -15.67
C ILE A 31 -8.94 13.98 -15.44
N PRO A 32 -8.79 13.12 -16.45
CA PRO A 32 -8.43 11.72 -16.21
C PRO A 32 -7.08 11.57 -15.51
N THR A 33 -6.09 12.38 -15.91
CA THR A 33 -4.74 12.37 -15.36
C THR A 33 -4.72 12.80 -13.90
N VAL A 34 -5.37 13.93 -13.57
CA VAL A 34 -5.43 14.43 -12.19
C VAL A 34 -6.19 13.46 -11.28
N VAL A 35 -7.32 12.91 -11.73
CA VAL A 35 -8.08 11.92 -10.96
C VAL A 35 -7.26 10.66 -10.71
N LYS A 36 -6.53 10.17 -11.71
CA LYS A 36 -5.67 8.99 -11.57
C LYS A 36 -4.54 9.23 -10.57
N VAL A 37 -3.79 10.32 -10.71
CA VAL A 37 -2.67 10.66 -9.81
C VAL A 37 -3.17 10.85 -8.38
N ASN A 38 -4.32 11.51 -8.19
CA ASN A 38 -4.92 11.65 -6.86
C ASN A 38 -5.29 10.31 -6.23
N LYS A 39 -5.81 9.36 -7.02
CA LYS A 39 -6.10 8.00 -6.52
C LYS A 39 -4.84 7.24 -6.13
N GLU A 40 -3.79 7.29 -6.96
CA GLU A 40 -2.52 6.60 -6.69
C GLU A 40 -1.82 7.17 -5.44
N ARG A 41 -1.87 8.49 -5.26
CA ARG A 41 -1.39 9.14 -4.03
C ARG A 41 -2.21 8.71 -2.80
N ALA A 42 -3.53 8.72 -2.90
CA ALA A 42 -4.40 8.30 -1.80
C ALA A 42 -4.12 6.84 -1.38
N ILE A 43 -3.90 5.93 -2.33
CA ILE A 43 -3.50 4.54 -2.07
C ILE A 43 -2.18 4.49 -1.30
N SER A 44 -1.16 5.23 -1.75
CA SER A 44 0.13 5.27 -1.06
C SER A 44 0.03 5.82 0.36
N ASP A 45 -0.78 6.86 0.57
CA ASP A 45 -1.01 7.46 1.88
C ASP A 45 -1.71 6.46 2.82
N LEU A 46 -2.77 5.78 2.34
CA LEU A 46 -3.47 4.74 3.09
C LEU A 46 -2.56 3.56 3.43
N LEU A 47 -1.74 3.10 2.48
CA LEU A 47 -0.76 2.03 2.73
C LEU A 47 0.23 2.45 3.82
N SER A 48 0.75 3.67 3.72
CA SER A 48 1.70 4.23 4.67
C SER A 48 1.11 4.37 6.07
N GLU A 49 -0.15 4.78 6.17
CA GLU A 49 -0.88 4.85 7.42
C GLU A 49 -1.07 3.46 8.04
N ASN A 50 -1.52 2.48 7.26
CA ASN A 50 -1.68 1.10 7.73
C ASN A 50 -0.34 0.51 8.19
N TYR A 51 0.72 0.65 7.40
CA TYR A 51 2.07 0.21 7.76
C TYR A 51 2.53 0.81 9.10
N LYS A 52 2.43 2.14 9.26
CA LYS A 52 2.82 2.82 10.51
C LYS A 52 2.02 2.33 11.71
N LYS A 53 0.71 2.08 11.56
CA LYS A 53 -0.13 1.58 12.64
C LYS A 53 0.26 0.17 13.07
N ILE A 54 0.66 -0.68 12.12
CA ILE A 54 1.13 -2.03 12.41
C ILE A 54 2.46 -1.98 13.15
N GLU A 55 3.44 -1.23 12.62
CA GLU A 55 4.72 -1.03 13.29
C GLU A 55 4.56 -0.46 14.70
N LEU A 56 3.63 0.49 14.89
CA LEU A 56 3.29 1.01 16.21
C LEU A 56 2.68 -0.07 17.12
N ALA A 57 1.73 -0.87 16.62
CA ALA A 57 1.11 -1.95 17.38
C ALA A 57 2.14 -2.97 17.85
N LEU A 58 3.08 -3.30 16.96
CA LEU A 58 4.23 -4.13 17.20
C LEU A 58 5.14 -3.53 18.30
N VAL A 59 5.55 -2.27 18.18
CA VAL A 59 6.36 -1.58 19.21
C VAL A 59 5.64 -1.57 20.58
N ILE A 60 4.33 -1.30 20.59
CA ILE A 60 3.52 -1.34 21.83
C ILE A 60 3.53 -2.73 22.46
N ASP A 61 3.46 -3.80 21.65
CA ASP A 61 3.54 -5.17 22.14
C ASP A 61 4.91 -5.46 22.80
N LYS A 62 6.01 -5.06 22.16
CA LYS A 62 7.37 -5.18 22.73
C LYS A 62 7.47 -4.48 24.09
N ILE A 63 6.96 -3.26 24.20
CA ILE A 63 7.01 -2.49 25.45
C ILE A 63 6.11 -3.13 26.52
N SER A 64 4.93 -3.61 26.14
CA SER A 64 3.97 -4.20 27.10
C SER A 64 4.48 -5.51 27.69
N ASN A 65 5.23 -6.28 26.92
CA ASN A 65 5.75 -7.60 27.28
C ASN A 65 7.28 -7.59 27.44
N PHE A 66 7.85 -6.43 27.78
CA PHE A 66 9.29 -6.20 27.80
C PHE A 66 9.98 -7.18 28.77
N ASP A 67 10.73 -8.12 28.19
CA ASP A 67 11.62 -9.02 28.90
C ASP A 67 13.05 -8.54 28.64
N VAL A 68 13.82 -8.32 29.71
CA VAL A 68 15.18 -7.77 29.66
C VAL A 68 16.17 -8.73 28.96
N THR A 69 15.76 -9.98 28.73
CA THR A 69 16.59 -11.03 28.13
C THR A 69 16.48 -11.13 26.61
N ASP A 70 15.52 -10.45 25.95
CA ASP A 70 15.35 -10.51 24.49
C ASP A 70 14.81 -9.19 23.89
N PHE A 71 15.37 -8.79 22.75
CA PHE A 71 15.00 -7.57 22.01
C PHE A 71 14.01 -7.85 20.85
N GLY A 72 13.73 -9.14 20.56
CA GLY A 72 12.69 -9.58 19.62
C GLY A 72 11.26 -9.35 20.13
N PHE A 73 10.26 -9.46 19.26
CA PHE A 73 8.88 -9.56 19.73
C PHE A 73 8.74 -10.80 20.63
N SER A 74 8.25 -10.64 21.86
CA SER A 74 8.20 -11.69 22.88
C SER A 74 7.46 -12.97 22.42
N ALA A 75 6.51 -12.85 21.48
CA ALA A 75 5.80 -13.99 20.90
C ALA A 75 6.61 -14.77 19.85
N LEU A 76 7.69 -14.19 19.31
CA LEU A 76 8.48 -14.75 18.20
C LEU A 76 9.80 -15.39 18.66
N ASN A 77 10.00 -15.46 19.97
CA ASN A 77 11.05 -16.25 20.63
C ASN A 77 10.70 -17.75 20.67
N LYS A 78 9.45 -18.07 20.32
CA LYS A 78 8.92 -19.40 20.03
C LYS A 78 8.79 -19.58 18.51
N PRO A 79 8.66 -20.80 17.99
CA PRO A 79 8.38 -20.98 16.57
C PRO A 79 7.17 -20.12 16.16
N TYR A 80 7.38 -19.16 15.27
CA TYR A 80 6.33 -18.25 14.77
C TYR A 80 5.09 -19.04 14.39
N ARG A 81 3.94 -18.46 14.70
CA ARG A 81 2.66 -18.95 14.20
C ARG A 81 1.82 -17.77 13.77
N ALA A 82 1.26 -17.84 12.57
CA ALA A 82 0.42 -16.77 12.04
C ALA A 82 -0.80 -16.44 12.92
N ASP A 83 -1.35 -17.41 13.69
CA ASP A 83 -2.42 -17.12 14.65
C ASP A 83 -1.96 -16.21 15.79
N GLU A 84 -0.82 -16.49 16.41
CA GLU A 84 -0.30 -15.67 17.51
C GLU A 84 0.01 -14.24 17.06
N PHE A 85 0.63 -14.08 15.89
CA PHE A 85 0.87 -12.77 15.29
C PHE A 85 -0.44 -12.03 15.00
N THR A 86 -1.43 -12.74 14.45
CA THR A 86 -2.75 -12.16 14.19
C THR A 86 -3.44 -11.71 15.47
N GLU A 87 -3.32 -12.47 16.57
CA GLU A 87 -3.90 -12.12 17.86
C GLU A 87 -3.27 -10.87 18.49
N ILE A 88 -1.96 -10.66 18.31
CA ILE A 88 -1.29 -9.41 18.74
C ILE A 88 -1.90 -8.22 18.02
N LEU A 89 -1.97 -8.28 16.69
CA LEU A 89 -2.56 -7.21 15.89
C LEU A 89 -4.04 -7.00 16.24
N ARG A 90 -4.80 -8.07 16.46
CA ARG A 90 -6.20 -7.99 16.88
C ARG A 90 -6.39 -7.27 18.21
N LYS A 91 -5.50 -7.47 19.18
CA LYS A 91 -5.56 -6.81 20.51
C LYS A 91 -5.11 -5.36 20.48
N LYS A 92 -4.14 -5.03 19.63
CA LYS A 92 -3.49 -3.71 19.61
C LYS A 92 -4.06 -2.78 18.55
N MET A 93 -4.78 -3.31 17.56
CA MET A 93 -5.42 -2.55 16.48
C MET A 93 -6.95 -2.62 16.59
N LYS A 94 -7.60 -1.63 15.97
CA LYS A 94 -9.06 -1.56 15.89
C LYS A 94 -9.58 -2.46 14.77
N VAL A 95 -9.91 -3.71 15.12
CA VAL A 95 -10.42 -4.73 14.20
C VAL A 95 -11.95 -4.83 14.27
N LEU A 96 -12.60 -4.86 13.11
CA LEU A 96 -14.02 -5.13 12.95
C LEU A 96 -14.30 -6.64 12.96
N ASN A 97 -13.66 -7.37 12.04
CA ASN A 97 -13.87 -8.81 11.86
C ASN A 97 -12.53 -9.55 11.76
N TYR A 98 -12.55 -10.82 12.15
CA TYR A 98 -11.42 -11.74 12.08
C TYR A 98 -11.89 -13.09 11.53
N CYS A 99 -11.12 -13.65 10.60
CA CYS A 99 -11.34 -14.99 10.07
C CYS A 99 -10.10 -15.86 10.20
N LYS A 100 -10.34 -17.12 10.51
CA LYS A 100 -9.36 -18.19 10.40
C LYS A 100 -9.18 -18.61 8.93
N PRO A 101 -8.07 -19.30 8.59
CA PRO A 101 -7.82 -19.75 7.21
C PRO A 101 -8.92 -20.63 6.60
N SER A 102 -9.69 -21.34 7.43
CA SER A 102 -10.78 -22.23 7.01
C SER A 102 -12.11 -21.51 6.76
N GLU A 103 -12.23 -20.23 7.10
CA GLU A 103 -13.47 -19.45 7.00
C GLU A 103 -13.48 -18.63 5.71
N SER A 104 -14.62 -18.60 5.01
CA SER A 104 -14.77 -17.80 3.79
C SER A 104 -14.92 -16.31 4.10
N SER A 105 -14.35 -15.51 3.19
CA SER A 105 -14.35 -14.03 3.07
C SER A 105 -14.93 -13.21 4.24
N CYS A 106 -14.08 -12.71 5.13
CA CYS A 106 -14.47 -11.64 6.08
C CYS A 106 -13.46 -10.50 6.24
N GLY A 107 -12.58 -10.29 5.25
CA GLY A 107 -11.64 -9.17 5.32
C GLY A 107 -10.84 -9.00 4.05
N PHE A 108 -10.02 -9.98 3.70
CA PHE A 108 -9.12 -9.92 2.55
C PHE A 108 -9.56 -10.90 1.46
N GLU A 109 -9.75 -10.42 0.25
CA GLU A 109 -10.18 -11.26 -0.88
C GLU A 109 -8.96 -11.64 -1.73
N SER A 110 -8.77 -12.95 -1.95
CA SER A 110 -7.70 -13.48 -2.79
C SER A 110 -8.02 -14.91 -3.19
N GLN A 111 -7.75 -15.25 -4.44
CA GLN A 111 -7.93 -16.61 -4.97
C GLN A 111 -6.75 -17.53 -4.64
N THR A 112 -5.56 -16.97 -4.42
CA THR A 112 -4.30 -17.72 -4.25
C THR A 112 -3.85 -17.74 -2.79
N LEU A 113 -4.04 -16.65 -2.05
CA LEU A 113 -3.58 -16.54 -0.68
C LEU A 113 -4.59 -17.12 0.31
N ARG A 114 -4.10 -17.93 1.24
CA ARG A 114 -4.83 -18.42 2.40
C ARG A 114 -4.09 -18.03 3.66
N GLY A 115 -4.84 -17.65 4.68
CA GLY A 115 -4.28 -17.14 5.92
C GLY A 115 -5.35 -16.60 6.85
N TYR A 116 -4.91 -16.11 7.99
CA TYR A 116 -5.75 -15.38 8.91
C TYR A 116 -6.08 -14.03 8.31
N LYS A 117 -7.35 -13.65 8.34
CA LYS A 117 -7.82 -12.40 7.75
C LYS A 117 -8.33 -11.47 8.84
N LEU A 118 -8.00 -10.20 8.72
CA LEU A 118 -8.48 -9.16 9.61
C LEU A 118 -9.13 -8.06 8.77
N ARG A 119 -10.27 -7.54 9.21
CA ARG A 119 -10.94 -6.34 8.67
C ARG A 119 -10.78 -5.19 9.64
N MET A 120 -10.20 -4.07 9.22
CA MET A 120 -9.91 -2.94 10.10
C MET A 120 -11.05 -1.94 10.13
N MET A 121 -11.17 -1.19 11.24
CA MET A 121 -12.14 -0.11 11.37
C MET A 121 -11.96 1.04 10.36
N ASN A 122 -10.75 1.27 9.85
CA ASN A 122 -10.48 2.28 8.82
C ASN A 122 -10.84 1.80 7.40
N GLY A 123 -11.43 0.60 7.27
CA GLY A 123 -11.84 0.08 5.97
C GLY A 123 -10.72 -0.57 5.17
N SER A 124 -9.54 -0.78 5.74
CA SER A 124 -8.52 -1.67 5.16
C SER A 124 -8.70 -3.10 5.64
N SER A 125 -7.98 -4.03 5.00
CA SER A 125 -7.97 -5.44 5.35
C SER A 125 -6.58 -6.00 5.31
N MET A 126 -6.38 -7.13 5.98
CA MET A 126 -5.09 -7.77 6.07
C MET A 126 -5.24 -9.29 5.98
N LEU A 127 -4.26 -9.94 5.35
CA LEU A 127 -4.06 -11.38 5.39
C LEU A 127 -2.68 -11.69 5.97
N ILE A 128 -2.63 -12.63 6.90
CA ILE A 128 -1.40 -13.07 7.58
C ILE A 128 -1.28 -14.57 7.39
N ASN A 129 -0.12 -15.03 6.94
CA ASN A 129 0.18 -16.44 6.76
C ASN A 129 1.65 -16.76 7.06
N ASP A 130 2.06 -17.98 6.73
CA ASP A 130 3.41 -18.51 6.94
C ASP A 130 4.24 -18.49 5.64
N ASP A 131 3.88 -17.70 4.62
CA ASP A 131 4.65 -17.61 3.37
C ASP A 131 6.07 -17.10 3.64
N PHE A 132 7.06 -17.60 2.89
CA PHE A 132 8.49 -17.29 3.05
C PHE A 132 9.10 -17.66 4.41
N ARG A 133 8.38 -18.43 5.24
CA ARG A 133 8.87 -18.87 6.54
C ARG A 133 10.16 -19.70 6.39
N GLY A 134 11.19 -19.29 7.11
CA GLY A 134 12.48 -19.96 7.12
C GLY A 134 13.48 -19.40 6.11
N ASP A 135 13.03 -18.55 5.19
CA ASP A 135 13.92 -17.73 4.38
C ASP A 135 14.56 -16.62 5.23
N TYR A 136 15.59 -16.00 4.67
CA TYR A 136 16.29 -14.89 5.30
C TYR A 136 15.88 -13.57 4.65
N ASP A 137 15.78 -12.53 5.47
CA ASP A 137 15.66 -11.15 5.01
C ASP A 137 16.73 -10.88 3.93
N PRO A 138 16.33 -10.39 2.74
CA PRO A 138 17.27 -10.10 1.66
C PRO A 138 18.38 -9.10 2.01
N VAL A 139 18.19 -8.31 3.07
CA VAL A 139 19.12 -7.27 3.53
C VAL A 139 19.99 -7.74 4.70
N ASP A 140 19.42 -8.53 5.61
CA ASP A 140 20.05 -8.96 6.87
C ASP A 140 19.90 -10.48 7.05
N ASN A 141 20.94 -11.24 6.72
CA ASN A 141 20.94 -12.69 6.84
C ASN A 141 20.88 -13.22 8.28
N THR A 142 20.89 -12.34 9.29
CA THR A 142 20.62 -12.71 10.69
C THR A 142 19.13 -12.58 11.05
N ASN A 143 18.34 -11.91 10.21
CA ASN A 143 16.92 -11.69 10.40
C ASN A 143 16.12 -12.72 9.60
N ARG A 144 15.48 -13.67 10.29
CA ARG A 144 14.65 -14.68 9.64
C ARG A 144 13.28 -14.13 9.30
N ILE A 145 12.79 -14.50 8.11
CA ILE A 145 11.40 -14.32 7.74
C ILE A 145 10.58 -15.40 8.41
N LEU A 146 9.51 -14.96 9.05
CA LEU A 146 8.65 -15.80 9.86
C LEU A 146 7.36 -16.15 9.14
N GLY A 147 6.90 -15.26 8.26
CA GLY A 147 5.70 -15.38 7.46
C GLY A 147 5.54 -14.16 6.55
N ALA A 148 4.34 -13.97 6.01
CA ALA A 148 4.00 -12.77 5.25
C ALA A 148 2.75 -12.10 5.79
N THR A 149 2.71 -10.78 5.62
CA THR A 149 1.56 -9.93 5.87
C THR A 149 1.20 -9.20 4.59
N TYR A 150 -0.05 -9.32 4.17
CA TYR A 150 -0.60 -8.64 3.00
C TYR A 150 -1.64 -7.63 3.45
N ILE A 151 -1.53 -6.39 2.97
CA ILE A 151 -2.42 -5.29 3.30
C ILE A 151 -3.21 -4.92 2.06
N ASP A 152 -4.52 -4.89 2.20
CA ASP A 152 -5.46 -4.37 1.22
C ASP A 152 -5.97 -3.02 1.74
N VAL A 153 -5.67 -1.93 1.02
CA VAL A 153 -5.88 -0.57 1.53
C VAL A 153 -7.33 -0.11 1.51
N ASP A 154 -8.15 -0.65 0.61
CA ASP A 154 -9.57 -0.30 0.45
C ASP A 154 -10.53 -1.46 0.78
N GLY A 155 -9.98 -2.66 1.02
CA GLY A 155 -10.71 -3.78 1.58
C GLY A 155 -11.32 -4.72 0.55
N PRO A 156 -12.12 -5.70 1.01
CA PRO A 156 -12.52 -6.85 0.18
C PRO A 156 -13.45 -6.47 -0.99
N ASN A 157 -14.01 -5.26 -0.97
CA ASN A 157 -14.89 -4.76 -2.03
C ASN A 157 -14.12 -3.96 -3.10
N GLY A 158 -12.81 -3.79 -2.92
CA GLY A 158 -11.91 -3.12 -3.87
C GLY A 158 -11.62 -3.98 -5.10
N SER A 159 -10.59 -3.58 -5.86
CA SER A 159 -10.14 -4.36 -7.02
C SER A 159 -9.39 -5.63 -6.61
N ASN A 160 -8.93 -5.72 -5.36
CA ASN A 160 -8.25 -6.87 -4.77
C ASN A 160 -7.10 -7.37 -5.65
N THR A 161 -6.28 -6.43 -6.12
CA THR A 161 -5.22 -6.65 -7.09
C THR A 161 -3.86 -6.32 -6.46
N ALA A 162 -2.99 -7.32 -6.42
CA ALA A 162 -1.60 -7.16 -6.00
C ALA A 162 -0.91 -6.03 -6.77
N GLY A 163 -0.21 -5.15 -6.07
CA GLY A 163 0.47 -3.99 -6.64
C GLY A 163 -0.46 -2.85 -7.06
N ARG A 164 -1.78 -2.95 -6.83
CA ARG A 164 -2.72 -1.84 -7.05
C ARG A 164 -3.33 -1.33 -5.74
N ASP A 165 -4.01 -2.20 -5.02
CA ASP A 165 -4.61 -1.94 -3.72
C ASP A 165 -4.15 -2.95 -2.65
N GLN A 166 -3.60 -4.10 -3.07
CA GLN A 166 -2.99 -5.08 -2.19
C GLN A 166 -1.45 -5.04 -2.24
N PHE A 167 -0.81 -5.03 -1.07
CA PHE A 167 0.63 -4.89 -0.90
C PHE A 167 1.17 -5.91 0.10
N GLY A 168 2.32 -6.51 -0.20
CA GLY A 168 2.92 -7.61 0.55
C GLY A 168 4.17 -7.20 1.33
N PHE A 169 4.32 -7.81 2.49
CA PHE A 169 5.39 -7.57 3.43
C PHE A 169 5.88 -8.89 4.01
N TYR A 170 7.19 -9.00 4.22
CA TYR A 170 7.76 -10.06 5.04
C TYR A 170 7.55 -9.72 6.51
N THR A 171 7.05 -10.70 7.26
CA THR A 171 6.91 -10.60 8.72
C THR A 171 8.19 -11.13 9.37
N THR A 172 8.85 -10.29 10.18
CA THR A 172 10.11 -10.64 10.87
C THR A 172 10.03 -10.34 12.37
N GLN A 173 11.04 -10.76 13.15
CA GLN A 173 11.15 -10.38 14.56
C GLN A 173 11.40 -8.87 14.79
N LYS A 174 11.81 -8.15 13.75
CA LYS A 174 12.13 -6.71 13.83
C LYS A 174 10.95 -5.84 13.40
N GLY A 175 10.07 -6.36 12.56
CA GLY A 175 8.90 -5.66 12.02
C GLY A 175 8.52 -6.20 10.65
N LEU A 176 7.75 -5.42 9.90
CA LEU A 176 7.41 -5.70 8.51
C LEU A 176 8.42 -5.08 7.55
N ILE A 177 8.87 -5.89 6.59
CA ILE A 177 9.76 -5.45 5.50
C ILE A 177 8.95 -5.46 4.20
N PRO A 178 8.80 -4.33 3.49
CA PRO A 178 8.03 -4.31 2.27
C PRO A 178 8.76 -5.07 1.15
N MET A 179 8.00 -5.86 0.40
CA MET A 179 8.52 -6.63 -0.74
C MET A 179 8.94 -5.71 -1.90
N GLY A 180 9.96 -6.13 -2.64
CA GLY A 180 10.51 -5.43 -3.80
C GLY A 180 11.39 -4.24 -3.47
N GLY A 181 12.00 -4.23 -2.27
CA GLY A 181 13.05 -3.25 -1.95
C GLY A 181 14.28 -3.39 -2.87
N PRO A 182 15.20 -2.40 -2.90
CA PRO A 182 16.37 -2.41 -3.77
C PRO A 182 17.29 -3.63 -3.63
N LYS A 183 17.30 -4.25 -2.43
CA LYS A 183 18.11 -5.42 -2.10
C LYS A 183 17.29 -6.70 -1.99
N ASP A 184 16.01 -6.65 -2.33
CA ASP A 184 15.13 -7.81 -2.27
C ASP A 184 15.50 -8.82 -3.37
N ARG A 185 15.83 -10.04 -2.95
CA ARG A 185 16.20 -11.17 -3.82
C ARG A 185 15.16 -12.28 -3.83
N LEU A 186 14.17 -12.21 -2.92
CA LEU A 186 13.10 -13.21 -2.82
C LEU A 186 11.90 -12.79 -3.68
N VAL A 187 11.51 -11.52 -3.59
CA VAL A 187 10.44 -10.92 -4.41
C VAL A 187 10.99 -9.59 -4.97
N PRO A 188 11.95 -9.64 -5.91
CA PRO A 188 12.67 -8.47 -6.40
C PRO A 188 11.74 -7.49 -7.12
N PHE A 189 12.09 -6.20 -7.12
CA PHE A 189 11.32 -5.17 -7.84
C PHE A 189 11.15 -5.46 -9.35
N SER A 190 12.05 -6.23 -9.96
CA SER A 190 11.91 -6.69 -11.33
C SER A 190 10.61 -7.46 -11.58
N ASP A 191 10.06 -8.12 -10.56
CA ASP A 191 8.78 -8.82 -10.66
C ASP A 191 7.61 -7.82 -10.77
N CYS A 192 7.71 -6.67 -10.10
CA CYS A 192 6.74 -5.58 -10.26
C CYS A 192 6.74 -5.08 -11.71
N ILE A 193 7.92 -4.86 -12.28
CA ILE A 193 8.09 -4.35 -13.65
C ILE A 193 7.64 -5.37 -14.69
N SER A 194 8.13 -6.60 -14.62
CA SER A 194 7.83 -7.67 -15.58
C SER A 194 6.36 -8.08 -15.57
N GLN A 195 5.69 -8.00 -14.41
CA GLN A 195 4.27 -8.29 -14.26
C GLN A 195 3.38 -7.04 -14.39
N GLN A 196 3.90 -5.96 -14.97
CA GLN A 196 3.13 -4.73 -15.29
C GLN A 196 2.39 -4.13 -14.07
N GLY A 197 3.04 -4.16 -12.92
CA GLY A 197 2.49 -3.65 -11.66
C GLY A 197 1.46 -4.55 -10.99
N LEU A 198 1.35 -5.83 -11.40
CA LEU A 198 0.42 -6.82 -10.85
C LEU A 198 1.13 -7.80 -9.90
N SER A 199 1.99 -7.28 -9.01
CA SER A 199 2.80 -8.10 -8.10
C SER A 199 2.97 -7.41 -6.74
N PHE A 200 3.09 -8.22 -5.68
CA PHE A 200 3.44 -7.73 -4.34
C PHE A 200 4.86 -7.12 -4.28
N ALA A 201 5.71 -7.40 -5.28
CA ALA A 201 7.00 -6.72 -5.46
C ALA A 201 6.89 -5.20 -5.64
N CYS A 202 5.71 -4.65 -5.84
CA CYS A 202 5.53 -3.20 -5.96
C CYS A 202 5.48 -2.47 -4.60
N SER A 203 5.43 -3.20 -3.48
CA SER A 203 5.09 -2.65 -2.17
C SER A 203 6.11 -1.63 -1.65
N ALA A 204 7.40 -1.95 -1.72
CA ALA A 204 8.45 -1.04 -1.30
C ALA A 204 8.44 0.26 -2.12
N TRP A 205 8.19 0.17 -3.43
CA TRP A 205 8.10 1.34 -4.31
C TRP A 205 7.02 2.31 -3.86
N VAL A 206 5.80 1.81 -3.62
CA VAL A 206 4.67 2.65 -3.19
C VAL A 206 4.94 3.31 -1.85
N LEU A 207 5.57 2.60 -0.91
CA LEU A 207 5.87 3.14 0.41
C LEU A 207 6.98 4.18 0.41
N LEU A 208 8.06 3.95 -0.35
CA LEU A 208 9.25 4.80 -0.33
C LEU A 208 9.09 6.01 -1.25
N ASN A 209 8.57 5.81 -2.46
CA ASN A 209 8.51 6.86 -3.49
C ASN A 209 7.17 7.62 -3.50
N LYS A 210 6.18 7.17 -2.72
CA LYS A 210 4.85 7.77 -2.62
C LYS A 210 4.11 7.93 -3.96
N ASN A 211 4.38 7.01 -4.88
CA ASN A 211 3.77 6.98 -6.21
C ASN A 211 3.58 5.54 -6.69
N MET A 212 2.92 5.37 -7.83
CA MET A 212 2.73 4.06 -8.48
C MET A 212 3.21 4.10 -9.94
N ASP A 213 4.31 4.79 -10.20
CA ASP A 213 4.80 5.08 -11.55
C ASP A 213 5.20 3.84 -12.35
N TYR A 214 5.40 2.69 -11.69
CA TYR A 214 5.55 1.38 -12.35
C TYR A 214 4.35 0.99 -13.21
N LYS A 215 3.18 1.62 -13.01
CA LYS A 215 1.99 1.43 -13.87
C LYS A 215 2.04 2.27 -15.15
N ASN A 216 2.89 3.29 -15.18
CA ASN A 216 2.90 4.33 -16.20
C ASN A 216 4.14 4.22 -17.09
N CYS A 217 5.31 4.02 -16.47
CA CYS A 217 6.61 4.05 -17.14
C CYS A 217 7.56 2.98 -16.59
N PRO A 218 7.17 1.69 -16.57
CA PRO A 218 7.95 0.60 -15.97
C PRO A 218 9.38 0.45 -16.53
N ASN A 219 9.61 0.89 -17.77
CA ASN A 219 10.93 0.82 -18.42
C ASN A 219 11.81 2.05 -18.20
N VAL A 220 11.31 3.08 -17.49
CA VAL A 220 12.02 4.34 -17.22
C VAL A 220 12.53 4.38 -15.80
N ILE A 221 11.72 3.89 -14.86
CA ILE A 221 12.00 3.98 -13.44
C ILE A 221 12.96 2.90 -12.97
N ASN A 222 13.74 3.21 -11.94
CA ASN A 222 14.64 2.30 -11.25
C ASN A 222 14.93 2.81 -9.82
N TRP A 223 15.60 1.99 -9.00
CA TRP A 223 15.94 2.34 -7.62
C TRP A 223 17.14 3.28 -7.48
N ASP A 224 17.95 3.45 -8.52
CA ASP A 224 19.24 4.14 -8.48
C ASP A 224 19.08 5.66 -8.69
N ASP A 225 18.41 6.07 -9.77
CA ASP A 225 18.38 7.48 -10.19
C ASP A 225 17.04 7.98 -10.74
N LYS A 226 16.06 7.10 -10.99
CA LYS A 226 14.76 7.48 -11.58
C LYS A 226 13.57 6.90 -10.84
N THR A 227 13.06 7.62 -9.85
CA THR A 227 11.89 7.22 -9.06
C THR A 227 10.55 7.77 -9.57
N THR A 228 10.58 8.56 -10.65
CA THR A 228 9.40 9.14 -11.31
C THR A 228 9.47 8.98 -12.83
N CYS A 229 8.32 9.07 -13.51
CA CYS A 229 8.27 9.04 -14.98
C CYS A 229 8.87 10.27 -15.67
N ASN A 230 8.99 11.38 -14.94
CA ASN A 230 9.50 12.67 -15.43
C ASN A 230 10.96 12.87 -15.05
#